data_AF-A0A1Q3CTV4-F1
#
_entry.id   AF-A0A1Q3CTV4-F1
#
_cell.length_a   1.000
_cell.length_b   1.000
_cell.length_c   1.000
_cell.angle_alpha   90.00
_cell.angle_beta   90.00
_cell.angle_gamma   90.00
#
_symmetry.space_group_name_H-M   'P 1'
#
loop_
_entity.id
_entity.type
_entity.pdbx_description
1 polymer ?
#
loop_
_entity_poly.entity_id
_entity_poly.type
_entity_poly.pdbx_seq_one_letter_code
_entity_poly.pdbx_strand_id
1 'polypeptide(L)' 'MIFTFVYAGWEGVAHDSMVLTEVMAAPSNNFPFPPPSKYYLCDVAYTNTRVFMAPYRNVRYWL' A
#
# COMPACT_ATOMS: atom_id res chain seq x y z
N MET A 1 12.89 0.49 -8.30
CA MET A 1 11.85 1.33 -7.68
C MET A 1 10.67 1.39 -8.65
N ILE A 2 9.48 0.92 -8.27
CA ILE A 2 8.34 0.76 -9.20
C ILE A 2 7.51 2.05 -9.29
N PHE A 3 7.37 2.83 -8.21
CA PHE A 3 6.81 4.20 -8.20
C PHE A 3 7.07 4.90 -6.84
N THR A 4 6.79 6.20 -6.75
CA THR A 4 6.73 6.96 -5.49
C THR A 4 5.41 7.72 -5.44
N PHE A 5 4.72 7.67 -4.31
CA PHE A 5 3.47 8.39 -4.07
C PHE A 5 3.55 9.13 -2.73
N VAL A 6 3.09 10.38 -2.70
CA VAL A 6 3.10 11.22 -1.50
C VAL A 6 1.69 11.74 -1.26
N TYR A 7 1.13 11.42 -0.09
CA TYR A 7 -0.14 11.96 0.37
C TYR A 7 0.13 12.99 1.47
N ALA A 8 0.01 14.27 1.11
CA ALA A 8 0.26 15.39 2.02
C ALA A 8 -1.08 15.97 2.53
N GLY A 9 -1.04 16.60 3.71
CA GLY A 9 -2.19 17.29 4.28
C GLY A 9 -2.93 16.53 5.39
N TRP A 10 -2.34 15.46 5.94
CA TRP A 10 -2.89 14.82 7.14
C TRP A 10 -2.46 15.60 8.39
N GLU A 11 -3.43 16.03 9.18
CA GLU A 11 -3.16 16.70 10.46
C GLU A 11 -2.95 15.67 11.59
N GLY A 12 -1.84 15.77 12.31
CA GLY A 12 -1.53 14.90 13.45
C GLY A 12 -0.76 13.62 13.08
N VAL A 13 -0.89 12.59 13.92
CA VAL A 13 -0.23 11.29 13.74
C VAL A 13 -1.19 10.34 13.05
N ALA A 14 -0.82 9.86 11.87
CA ALA A 14 -1.56 8.84 11.14
C ALA A 14 -0.78 7.53 11.15
N HIS A 15 -1.50 6.41 11.26
CA HIS A 15 -0.90 5.12 10.98
C HIS A 15 -0.82 4.93 9.47
N ASP A 16 0.32 4.45 8.99
CA ASP A 16 0.61 4.03 7.62
C ASP A 16 -0.57 3.33 6.91
N SER A 17 -1.21 2.35 7.55
CA SER A 17 -2.36 1.64 6.99
C SER A 17 -3.62 2.50 6.86
N MET A 18 -3.80 3.49 7.73
CA MET A 18 -4.92 4.43 7.68
C MET A 18 -4.74 5.38 6.50
N VAL A 19 -3.52 5.90 6.32
CA VAL A 19 -3.16 6.73 5.16
C VAL A 19 -3.41 5.97 3.86
N LEU A 20 -2.97 4.72 3.77
CA LEU A 20 -3.21 3.91 2.58
C LEU A 20 -4.72 3.69 2.32
N THR A 21 -5.50 3.44 3.38
CA THR A 21 -6.95 3.21 3.25
C THR A 21 -7.67 4.44 2.70
N GLU A 22 -7.39 5.62 3.25
CA GLU A 22 -7.96 6.88 2.75
C GLU A 22 -7.51 7.19 1.32
N VAL A 23 -6.23 6.96 1.02
CA VAL A 23 -5.69 7.14 -0.32
C VAL A 23 -6.45 6.32 -1.35
N MET A 24 -6.79 5.07 -1.01
CA MET A 24 -7.55 4.17 -1.86
C MET A 24 -9.04 4.49 -1.93
N ALA A 25 -9.61 5.05 -0.87
CA ALA A 25 -11.05 5.33 -0.78
C ALA A 25 -11.48 6.47 -1.71
N ALA A 26 -10.61 7.44 -1.96
CA ALA A 26 -10.91 8.60 -2.81
C ALA A 26 -10.31 8.43 -4.22
N PRO A 27 -11.14 8.26 -5.27
CA PRO A 27 -10.68 8.12 -6.65
C PRO A 27 -9.85 9.33 -7.15
N SER A 28 -10.06 10.51 -6.57
CA SER A 28 -9.34 11.74 -6.89
C SER A 28 -7.84 11.68 -6.57
N ASN A 29 -7.43 10.75 -5.70
CA ASN A 29 -6.04 10.65 -5.25
C ASN A 29 -5.11 10.05 -6.32
N ASN A 30 -5.66 9.52 -7.43
CA ASN A 30 -4.90 8.98 -8.56
C ASN A 30 -3.80 8.00 -8.13
N PHE A 31 -4.08 7.19 -7.10
CA PHE A 31 -3.13 6.19 -6.62
C PHE A 31 -2.83 5.18 -7.75
N PRO A 32 -1.55 4.94 -8.08
CA PRO A 32 -1.21 4.00 -9.15
C PRO A 32 -1.52 2.57 -8.70
N PHE A 33 -2.30 1.86 -9.51
CA PHE A 33 -2.60 0.45 -9.28
C PHE A 33 -1.68 -0.45 -10.10
N PRO A 34 -1.37 -1.66 -9.61
CA PRO A 34 -0.55 -2.60 -10.35
C PRO A 34 -1.35 -3.11 -11.56
N PRO A 35 -0.66 -3.59 -12.61
CA PRO A 35 -1.32 -4.25 -13.73
C PRO A 35 -2.17 -5.44 -13.29
N PRO A 36 -3.14 -5.87 -14.13
CA PRO A 36 -3.90 -7.09 -13.86
C PRO A 36 -2.99 -8.27 -13.52
N SER A 37 -3.39 -9.06 -12.53
CA SER A 37 -2.66 -10.23 -12.03
C SER A 37 -1.32 -9.91 -11.34
N LYS A 38 -1.07 -8.65 -10.95
CA LYS A 38 0.07 -8.24 -10.12
C LYS A 38 -0.41 -7.60 -8.82
N TYR A 39 0.47 -7.62 -7.82
CA TYR A 39 0.26 -7.00 -6.51
C TYR A 39 1.51 -6.22 -6.10
N TYR A 40 1.34 -5.21 -5.25
CA TYR A 40 2.44 -4.55 -4.56
C TYR A 40 2.79 -5.35 -3.31
N LEU A 41 4.09 -5.59 -3.11
CA LEU A 41 4.58 -6.14 -1.85
C LEU A 41 4.72 -5.00 -0.83
N CYS A 42 4.06 -5.15 0.31
CA CYS A 42 4.04 -4.16 1.39
C CYS A 42 4.78 -4.68 2.63
N ASP A 43 4.98 -3.79 3.60
CA ASP A 43 5.44 -4.18 4.93
C ASP A 43 4.36 -5.04 5.66
N VAL A 44 4.79 -5.84 6.63
CA VAL A 44 3.99 -6.73 7.47
C VAL A 44 2.88 -6.01 8.26
N ALA A 45 3.00 -4.69 8.43
CA ALA A 45 2.01 -3.85 9.10
C ALA A 45 0.76 -3.58 8.26
N TYR A 46 0.76 -3.96 6.98
CA TYR A 46 -0.35 -3.72 6.06
C TYR A 46 -1.24 -4.95 5.88
N THR A 47 -2.53 -4.70 5.65
CA THR A 47 -3.53 -5.75 5.41
C THR A 47 -3.41 -6.29 3.99
N ASN A 48 -3.48 -7.62 3.83
CA ASN A 48 -3.58 -8.26 2.52
C ASN A 48 -4.88 -7.87 1.81
N THR A 49 -4.79 -7.43 0.56
CA THR A 49 -5.93 -7.10 -0.30
C THR A 49 -5.70 -7.68 -1.70
N ARG A 50 -6.63 -7.41 -2.64
CA ARG A 50 -6.45 -7.80 -4.05
C ARG A 50 -5.25 -7.10 -4.72
N VAL A 51 -4.79 -5.99 -4.16
CA VAL A 51 -3.77 -5.10 -4.73
C VAL A 51 -2.46 -5.16 -3.93
N PHE A 52 -2.55 -5.44 -2.63
CA PHE A 52 -1.42 -5.43 -1.70
C PHE A 52 -1.21 -6.79 -1.05
N MET A 53 0.04 -7.24 -1.03
CA MET A 53 0.46 -8.44 -0.34
C MET A 53 1.51 -8.08 0.70
N ALA A 54 1.21 -8.33 1.97
CA ALA A 54 2.19 -8.34 3.04
C ALA A 54 2.86 -9.73 3.08
N PRO A 55 4.18 -9.79 3.32
CA PRO A 55 4.90 -11.04 3.44
C PRO A 55 4.37 -11.87 4.61
N TYR A 56 4.21 -13.18 4.39
CA TYR A 56 3.92 -14.11 5.46
C TYR A 56 5.03 -14.10 6.50
N ARG A 57 4.63 -14.03 7.77
CA ARG A 57 5.58 -14.09 8.90
C ARG A 57 6.39 -15.38 8.81
N ASN A 58 7.70 -15.26 9.04
CA ASN A 58 8.66 -16.36 8.97
C ASN A 58 8.85 -17.01 7.59
N VAL A 59 8.40 -16.35 6.51
CA VAL A 59 8.70 -16.77 5.14
C VAL A 59 9.71 -15.81 4.52
N ARG A 60 10.82 -16.36 4.00
CA ARG A 60 11.76 -15.58 3.19
C ARG A 60 11.26 -15.54 1.75
N TYR A 61 10.95 -14.34 1.29
CA TYR A 61 10.71 -14.09 -0.11
C TYR A 61 12.06 -13.84 -0.79
N TRP A 62 12.23 -14.39 -1.99
CA TRP A 62 13.38 -14.09 -2.84
C TRP A 62 13.13 -12.73 -3.49
N LEU A 63 13.51 -11.66 -2.77
CA LEU A 63 13.46 -10.27 -3.23
C LEU A 63 14.76 -9.88 -3.92
#